data_AF-F0SIP5-F1
#
_entry.id   AF-F0SIP5-F1
#
_cell.length_a   1.000
_cell.length_b   1.000
_cell.length_c   1.000
_cell.angle_alpha   90.00
_cell.angle_beta   90.00
_cell.angle_gamma   90.00
#
_symmetry.space_group_name_H-M   'P 1'
#
loop_
_entity.id
_entity.type
_entity.pdbx_description
1 polymer ?
#
loop_
_entity_poly.entity_id
_entity_poly.type
_entity_poly.pdbx_seq_one_letter_code
_entity_poly.pdbx_strand_id
1 'polypeptide(L)'
;MLRSLLALSVCLTAASFFATELPAEETVKPTVVHVGEMCGGCANKVHKRFDDDEHVLRVECDIDENTVTFYPASQPYTARYLWVELDEIGKTPTKLIGPDGTFTSEPKK
;
A
#
# COMPACT_ATOMS: atom_id res chain seq x y z
N MET A 1 31.84 27.65 -70.15
CA MET A 1 31.07 28.86 -69.81
C MET A 1 29.93 28.39 -68.90
N LEU A 2 30.12 28.36 -67.58
CA LEU A 2 30.06 29.47 -66.63
C LEU A 2 28.62 29.68 -66.08
N ARG A 3 28.48 29.39 -64.78
CA ARG A 3 27.59 29.97 -63.74
C ARG A 3 26.14 29.49 -63.57
N SER A 4 25.90 28.96 -62.36
CA SER A 4 24.96 29.47 -61.33
C SER A 4 24.24 28.29 -60.66
N LEU A 5 24.69 27.83 -59.49
CA LEU A 5 24.28 28.28 -58.16
C LEU A 5 22.75 28.33 -58.00
N LEU A 6 22.21 27.34 -57.30
CA LEU A 6 21.10 27.53 -56.35
C LEU A 6 21.18 26.41 -55.30
N ALA A 7 21.66 26.80 -54.13
CA ALA A 7 21.60 26.03 -52.91
C ALA A 7 20.13 25.93 -52.48
N LEU A 8 19.65 24.73 -52.19
CA LEU A 8 18.40 24.54 -51.46
C LEU A 8 18.69 23.68 -50.23
N SER A 9 18.95 24.40 -49.14
CA SER A 9 18.93 23.90 -47.76
C SER A 9 17.53 23.37 -47.45
N VAL A 10 17.41 22.12 -46.96
CA VAL A 10 16.17 21.63 -46.34
C VAL A 10 16.52 20.97 -45.01
N CYS A 11 15.83 21.49 -43.99
CA CYS A 11 16.11 21.39 -42.58
C CYS A 11 16.06 19.96 -42.02
N LEU A 12 17.10 19.61 -41.26
CA LEU A 12 17.14 18.50 -40.33
C LEU A 12 16.19 18.81 -39.16
N THR A 13 14.99 18.23 -39.15
CA THR A 13 14.05 18.36 -38.02
C THR A 13 14.20 17.13 -37.12
N ALA A 14 14.99 17.29 -36.05
CA ALA A 14 15.03 16.31 -34.96
C ALA A 14 13.74 16.46 -34.13
N ALA A 15 12.81 15.53 -34.28
CA ALA A 15 11.64 15.43 -33.43
C ALA A 15 12.09 14.87 -32.06
N SER A 16 12.31 15.76 -31.10
CA SER A 16 12.52 15.37 -29.70
C SER A 16 11.20 14.88 -29.12
N PHE A 17 11.05 13.56 -29.00
CA PHE A 17 9.99 12.95 -28.22
C PHE A 17 10.23 13.30 -26.74
N PHE A 18 9.42 14.21 -26.20
CA PHE A 18 9.27 14.37 -24.76
C PHE A 18 8.55 13.12 -24.24
N ALA A 19 9.30 12.21 -23.61
CA ALA A 19 8.72 11.16 -22.79
C ALA A 19 8.14 11.81 -21.53
N THR A 20 6.82 11.94 -21.47
CA THR A 20 6.13 12.25 -20.22
C THR A 20 6.19 10.99 -19.35
N GLU A 21 7.14 10.97 -18.41
CA GLU A 21 7.11 10.01 -17.31
C GLU A 21 5.90 10.34 -16.44
N LEU A 22 4.85 9.51 -16.53
CA LEU A 22 3.76 9.56 -15.57
C LEU A 22 4.31 9.16 -14.19
N PRO A 23 3.97 9.87 -13.11
CA PRO A 23 4.37 9.48 -11.77
C PRO A 23 3.88 8.05 -11.52
N ALA A 24 4.79 7.18 -11.09
CA ALA A 24 4.45 5.84 -10.65
C ALA A 24 3.40 5.95 -9.54
N GLU A 25 2.23 5.32 -9.72
CA GLU A 25 1.27 5.14 -8.63
C GLU A 25 2.02 4.48 -7.47
N GLU A 26 2.16 5.23 -6.37
CA GLU A 26 2.78 4.72 -5.16
C GLU A 26 1.84 3.66 -4.57
N THR A 27 2.08 2.39 -4.93
CA THR A 27 1.27 1.26 -4.47
C THR A 27 1.28 1.25 -2.95
N VAL A 28 0.14 1.54 -2.33
CA VAL A 28 0.04 1.60 -0.86
C VAL A 28 0.29 0.20 -0.31
N LYS A 29 1.35 0.09 0.51
CA LYS A 29 1.81 -1.20 1.04
C LYS A 29 0.87 -1.69 2.15
N PRO A 30 0.54 -2.99 2.18
CA PRO A 30 -0.29 -3.54 3.24
C PRO A 30 0.44 -3.55 4.60
N THR A 31 -0.34 -3.70 5.67
CA THR A 31 0.17 -3.89 7.03
C THR A 31 -0.18 -5.29 7.51
N VAL A 32 0.80 -6.03 8.03
CA VAL A 32 0.62 -7.39 8.56
C VAL A 32 0.73 -7.36 10.08
N VAL A 33 -0.27 -7.89 10.77
CA VAL A 33 -0.29 -8.00 12.23
C VAL A 33 -0.28 -9.48 12.62
N HIS A 34 0.74 -9.90 13.36
CA HIS A 34 0.76 -11.18 14.03
C HIS A 34 -0.03 -11.10 15.33
N VAL A 35 -0.88 -12.10 15.58
CA VAL A 35 -1.68 -12.21 16.80
C VAL A 35 -1.34 -13.49 17.56
N GLY A 36 -1.69 -13.54 18.85
CA GLY A 36 -1.38 -14.70 19.70
C GLY A 36 -2.06 -16.01 19.25
N GLU A 37 -3.29 -15.92 18.75
CA GLU A 37 -4.02 -17.06 18.21
C GLU A 37 -5.05 -16.62 17.16
N MET A 38 -5.31 -17.50 16.19
CA MET A 38 -6.31 -17.34 15.16
C MET A 38 -7.07 -18.65 14.95
N CYS A 39 -8.37 -18.54 14.74
CA CYS A 39 -9.26 -19.65 14.37
C CYS A 39 -10.39 -19.09 13.50
N GLY A 40 -11.23 -19.94 12.91
CA GLY A 40 -12.32 -19.48 12.04
C GLY A 40 -13.27 -18.49 12.72
N GLY A 41 -13.57 -18.67 14.02
CA GLY A 41 -14.37 -17.72 14.80
C GLY A 41 -13.67 -16.37 15.03
N CYS A 42 -12.35 -16.39 15.24
CA CYS A 42 -11.53 -15.19 15.40
C CYS A 42 -11.45 -14.39 14.09
N ALA A 43 -11.20 -15.05 12.96
CA ALA A 43 -11.18 -14.43 11.64
C ALA A 43 -12.52 -13.75 11.32
N ASN A 44 -13.65 -14.43 11.58
CA ASN A 44 -14.98 -13.83 11.42
C ASN A 44 -15.19 -12.59 12.29
N LYS A 45 -14.64 -12.56 13.51
CA LYS A 45 -14.71 -11.38 14.38
C LYS A 45 -13.89 -10.22 13.83
N VAL A 46 -12.69 -10.50 13.30
CA VAL A 46 -11.85 -9.49 12.64
C VAL A 46 -12.58 -8.93 11.43
N HIS A 47 -13.09 -9.76 10.51
CA HIS A 47 -13.84 -9.27 9.35
C HIS A 47 -15.03 -8.39 9.77
N LYS A 48 -15.85 -8.82 10.73
CA LYS A 48 -16.97 -8.02 11.24
C LYS A 48 -16.56 -6.66 11.81
N ARG A 49 -15.37 -6.54 12.41
CA ARG A 49 -14.90 -5.27 12.97
C ARG A 49 -14.56 -4.26 11.89
N PHE A 50 -14.04 -4.73 10.75
CA PHE A 50 -13.47 -3.89 9.70
C PHE A 50 -14.31 -3.85 8.41
N ASP A 51 -15.44 -4.55 8.34
CA ASP A 51 -16.30 -4.61 7.13
C ASP A 51 -16.85 -3.22 6.75
N ASP A 52 -17.20 -2.40 7.76
CA ASP A 52 -17.73 -1.04 7.59
C ASP A 52 -16.66 0.05 7.84
N ASP A 53 -15.37 -0.32 7.89
CA ASP A 53 -14.28 0.63 8.15
C ASP A 53 -13.86 1.37 6.87
N GLU A 54 -14.03 2.69 6.85
CA GLU A 54 -13.69 3.53 5.69
C GLU A 54 -12.19 3.62 5.38
N HIS A 55 -11.31 3.28 6.34
CA HIS A 55 -9.86 3.31 6.17
C HIS A 55 -9.32 1.99 5.62
N VAL A 56 -10.07 0.89 5.75
CA VAL A 56 -9.63 -0.47 5.41
C VAL A 56 -10.41 -0.98 4.21
N LEU A 57 -9.74 -1.13 3.07
CA LEU A 57 -10.36 -1.66 1.86
C LEU A 57 -10.63 -3.17 1.95
N ARG A 58 -9.70 -3.88 2.57
CA ARG A 58 -9.71 -5.34 2.63
C ARG A 58 -8.93 -5.81 3.84
N VAL A 59 -9.42 -6.88 4.44
CA VAL A 59 -8.71 -7.66 5.45
C VAL A 59 -8.57 -9.09 4.98
N GLU A 60 -7.40 -9.68 5.18
CA GLU A 60 -7.13 -11.10 4.98
C GLU A 60 -6.66 -11.69 6.31
N CYS A 61 -7.17 -12.87 6.69
CA CYS A 61 -6.74 -13.57 7.89
C CYS A 61 -6.10 -14.89 7.49
N ASP A 62 -4.90 -15.15 8.03
CA ASP A 62 -4.24 -16.45 7.93
C ASP A 62 -4.32 -17.14 9.31
N ILE A 63 -5.04 -18.26 9.35
CA ILE A 63 -5.24 -19.05 10.57
C ILE A 63 -3.97 -19.81 10.93
N ASP A 64 -3.24 -20.31 9.94
CA ASP A 64 -2.07 -21.16 10.15
C ASP A 64 -0.88 -20.31 10.63
N GLU A 65 -0.71 -19.12 10.04
CA GLU A 65 0.35 -18.18 10.42
C GLU A 65 -0.02 -17.26 11.59
N ASN A 66 -1.29 -17.27 12.03
CA ASN A 66 -1.84 -16.34 13.01
C ASN A 66 -1.60 -14.88 12.64
N THR A 67 -1.90 -14.52 11.38
CA THR A 67 -1.71 -13.15 10.87
C THR A 67 -3.01 -12.55 10.36
N VAL A 68 -3.05 -11.21 10.40
CA VAL A 68 -4.08 -10.38 9.77
C VAL A 68 -3.39 -9.37 8.87
N THR A 69 -3.72 -9.38 7.59
CA THR A 69 -3.20 -8.43 6.60
C THR A 69 -4.26 -7.41 6.27
N PHE A 70 -3.91 -6.15 6.45
CA PHE A 70 -4.76 -4.99 6.18
C PHE A 70 -4.30 -4.30 4.91
N TYR A 71 -5.27 -3.93 4.07
CA TYR A 71 -5.08 -3.14 2.87
C TYR A 71 -5.78 -1.80 3.05
N PRO A 72 -5.06 -0.67 2.94
CA PRO A 72 -5.65 0.65 3.12
C PRO A 72 -6.51 1.04 1.91
N ALA A 73 -7.59 1.79 2.15
CA ALA A 73 -8.49 2.25 1.10
C ALA A 73 -7.98 3.48 0.35
N SER A 74 -7.88 4.63 1.01
CA SER A 74 -7.49 5.90 0.39
C SER A 74 -6.60 6.75 1.28
N GLN A 75 -6.92 6.81 2.57
CA GLN A 75 -6.05 7.36 3.59
C GLN A 75 -5.41 6.22 4.38
N PRO A 76 -4.11 6.30 4.71
CA PRO A 76 -3.46 5.29 5.52
C PRO A 76 -4.00 5.37 6.96
N TYR A 77 -4.42 4.23 7.50
CA TYR A 77 -4.56 4.06 8.95
C TYR A 77 -3.17 4.10 9.62
N THR A 78 -3.12 4.42 10.91
CA THR A 78 -1.84 4.33 11.65
C THR A 78 -1.60 2.91 12.17
N ALA A 79 -0.33 2.57 12.43
CA ALA A 79 0.03 1.32 13.08
C ALA A 79 -0.68 1.14 14.44
N ARG A 80 -0.81 2.23 15.22
CA ARG A 80 -1.52 2.20 16.49
C ARG A 80 -3.00 1.88 16.34
N TYR A 81 -3.66 2.46 15.34
CA TYR A 81 -5.08 2.21 15.08
C TYR A 81 -5.35 0.70 14.98
N LEU A 82 -4.66 0.01 14.07
CA LEU A 82 -4.83 -1.43 13.89
C LEU A 82 -4.51 -2.24 15.15
N TRP A 83 -3.48 -1.83 15.90
CA TRP A 83 -3.09 -2.52 17.14
C TRP A 83 -4.21 -2.45 18.18
N VAL A 84 -4.73 -1.25 18.44
CA VAL A 84 -5.78 -1.01 19.44
C VAL A 84 -7.07 -1.71 19.02
N GLU A 85 -7.47 -1.58 17.76
CA GLU A 85 -8.72 -2.19 17.27
C GLU A 85 -8.71 -3.72 17.38
N LEU A 86 -7.57 -4.34 17.11
CA LEU A 86 -7.41 -5.79 17.31
C LEU A 86 -7.45 -6.16 18.80
N ASP A 87 -6.78 -5.40 19.67
CA ASP A 87 -6.79 -5.62 21.11
C ASP A 87 -8.21 -5.53 21.70
N GLU A 88 -8.97 -4.51 21.30
CA GLU A 88 -10.34 -4.28 21.77
C GLU A 88 -11.31 -5.41 21.39
N ILE A 89 -11.12 -6.06 20.24
CA ILE A 89 -11.93 -7.23 19.85
C ILE A 89 -11.41 -8.55 20.45
N GLY A 90 -10.41 -8.49 21.33
CA GLY A 90 -9.81 -9.65 22.00
C GLY A 90 -8.93 -10.48 21.06
N LYS A 91 -8.28 -9.83 20.10
CA LYS A 91 -7.05 -10.37 19.50
C LYS A 91 -5.89 -9.84 20.33
N THR A 92 -4.77 -10.56 20.38
CA THR A 92 -3.59 -10.11 21.12
C THR A 92 -2.47 -9.86 20.11
N PRO A 93 -2.33 -8.64 19.57
CA PRO A 93 -1.23 -8.33 18.66
C PRO A 93 0.12 -8.53 19.34
N THR A 94 1.03 -9.21 18.66
CA THR A 94 2.39 -9.48 19.17
C THR A 94 3.45 -8.81 18.31
N LYS A 95 3.15 -8.59 17.02
CA LYS A 95 4.02 -7.90 16.08
C LYS A 95 3.19 -7.26 14.98
N LEU A 96 3.56 -6.06 14.55
CA LEU A 96 2.96 -5.35 13.42
C LEU A 96 4.07 -4.92 12.47
N ILE A 97 3.90 -5.18 11.17
CA ILE A 97 4.83 -4.81 10.10
C ILE A 97 4.05 -3.98 9.09
N GLY A 98 4.40 -2.71 8.93
CA GLY A 98 3.72 -1.81 7.99
C GLY A 98 4.66 -0.74 7.44
N PRO A 99 4.10 0.22 6.68
CA PRO A 99 4.86 1.32 6.07
C PRO A 99 5.68 2.14 7.09
N ASP A 100 5.15 2.31 8.30
CA ASP A 100 5.77 3.08 9.39
C ASP A 100 6.87 2.30 10.14
N GLY A 101 7.09 1.04 9.78
CA GLY A 101 8.12 0.18 10.36
C GLY A 101 7.57 -1.12 10.97
N THR A 102 8.37 -1.70 11.87
CA THR A 102 8.02 -2.91 12.61
C THR A 102 7.89 -2.61 14.09
N PHE A 103 6.82 -3.09 14.70
CA PHE A 103 6.49 -2.88 16.10
C PHE A 103 6.29 -4.24 16.78
N THR A 104 6.79 -4.38 18.01
CA THR A 104 6.64 -5.60 18.85
C THR A 104 5.92 -5.30 20.17
N SER A 105 5.32 -4.12 20.26
CA SER A 105 4.50 -3.61 21.35
C SER A 105 3.58 -2.53 20.78
N GLU A 106 2.53 -2.13 21.51
CA GLU A 106 1.60 -1.07 21.06
C GLU A 106 2.38 0.17 20.55
N PRO A 107 2.19 0.56 19.28
CA PRO A 107 2.79 1.77 18.72
C PRO A 107 2.27 3.01 19.44
N LYS A 108 3.14 4.01 19.65
CA LYS A 108 2.73 5.27 20.30
C LYS A 108 1.90 6.18 19.38
N LYS A 109 2.09 6.03 18.08
CA LYS A 109 1.46 6.81 17.01
C LYS A 109 0.96 5.87 15.93
#